data_AF-A0A7S2W811-F1
#
_entry.id   AF-A0A7S2W811-F1
#
_cell.length_a   1.000
_cell.length_b   1.000
_cell.length_c   1.000
_cell.angle_alpha   90.00
_cell.angle_beta   90.00
_cell.angle_gamma   90.00
#
_symmetry.space_group_name_H-M   'P 1'
#
loop_
_entity.id
_entity.type
_entity.pdbx_description
1 polymer ?
#
loop_
_entity_poly.entity_id
_entity_poly.type
_entity_poly.pdbx_seq_one_letter_code
_entity_poly.pdbx_strand_id
1 'polypeptide(L)'
;VMLVAMSYLCLMVIMCPVATEAISWQSLWESDDLVSSSSSSGNSGNVETLSMGDISEMRVRDIKRRLSRQHGYGSDELSKILDKRELIQSLSYEEHKVEQQKIERKKRIRWKRSIIVALICVLVVILRPLLSHAWEVLSVNCVVYTDKKRYEFTKCVMEYQSYKGCFGIFLMMAIDLLKLWLTISVLASWILSSSSNYRTYLFPMPSLPIRPAQMLAAASGNAGKAGPLGDYGINVGPMVVTWALRFLHGKIESWMGRVLVKAHKRQRKEVRRAAKKKEKQQEKMVAEEEKKARKAGRKARRAARAAEAEQQQNQQDTKEDDNHPHPDDDDNNTTTTTTTNTQPANGTTIPMTTKTFAAATDQPPPYSETSGMDELD
;
A
#
# COMPACT_ATOMS: atom_id res chain seq x y z
N VAL A 1 0.20 -13.81 14.68
CA VAL A 1 1.45 -14.58 14.91
C VAL A 1 2.38 -14.57 13.70
N MET A 2 1.97 -15.06 12.51
CA MET A 2 2.84 -15.03 11.32
C MET A 2 3.29 -13.62 10.88
N LEU A 3 2.43 -12.60 11.01
CA LEU A 3 2.80 -11.22 10.67
C LEU A 3 3.81 -10.60 11.65
N VAL A 4 3.75 -10.99 12.93
CA VAL A 4 4.73 -10.57 13.96
C VAL A 4 6.06 -11.28 13.73
N ALA A 5 6.03 -12.56 13.36
CA ALA A 5 7.23 -13.30 12.97
C ALA A 5 7.87 -12.69 11.70
N MET A 6 7.06 -12.27 10.71
CA MET A 6 7.53 -11.59 9.50
C MET A 6 8.09 -10.19 9.78
N SER A 7 7.48 -9.40 10.66
CA SER A 7 8.05 -8.09 11.05
C SER A 7 9.34 -8.26 11.85
N TYR A 8 9.45 -9.30 12.68
CA TYR A 8 10.68 -9.66 13.38
C TYR A 8 11.76 -10.17 12.42
N LEU A 9 11.39 -10.93 11.39
CA LEU A 9 12.27 -11.35 10.30
C LEU A 9 12.71 -10.16 9.46
N CYS A 10 11.83 -9.20 9.18
CA CYS A 10 12.18 -7.99 8.43
C CYS A 10 13.10 -7.07 9.25
N LEU A 11 12.82 -6.88 10.54
CA LEU A 11 13.72 -6.21 11.47
C LEU A 11 15.04 -6.95 11.62
N MET A 12 15.04 -8.28 11.70
CA MET A 12 16.26 -9.09 11.69
C MET A 12 16.99 -9.02 10.35
N VAL A 13 16.31 -8.87 9.22
CA VAL A 13 16.91 -8.74 7.87
C VAL A 13 17.38 -7.31 7.59
N ILE A 14 16.91 -6.30 8.34
CA ILE A 14 17.46 -4.93 8.31
C ILE A 14 18.60 -4.81 9.34
N MET A 15 18.45 -5.43 10.50
CA MET A 15 19.47 -5.47 11.55
C MET A 15 20.58 -6.46 11.22
N CYS A 16 20.36 -7.51 10.44
CA CYS A 16 21.41 -8.46 10.03
C CYS A 16 22.45 -7.77 9.15
N PRO A 17 22.12 -7.06 8.06
CA PRO A 17 23.07 -6.29 7.29
C PRO A 17 23.73 -5.21 8.13
N VAL A 18 23.02 -4.56 9.06
CA VAL A 18 23.63 -3.57 9.95
C VAL A 18 24.56 -4.24 10.97
N ALA A 19 24.28 -5.47 11.41
CA ALA A 19 25.10 -6.24 12.33
C ALA A 19 26.25 -6.95 11.61
N THR A 20 26.05 -7.47 10.40
CA THR A 20 27.06 -8.09 9.55
C THR A 20 27.91 -7.03 8.87
N GLU A 21 27.38 -5.84 8.60
CA GLU A 21 28.20 -4.65 8.33
C GLU A 21 28.87 -4.20 9.62
N ALA A 22 28.24 -4.10 10.78
CA ALA A 22 28.98 -3.78 12.01
C ALA A 22 30.13 -4.77 12.28
N ILE A 23 29.93 -6.06 11.99
CA ILE A 23 30.93 -7.13 12.09
C ILE A 23 31.93 -7.11 10.92
N SER A 24 31.51 -6.81 9.69
CA SER A 24 32.40 -6.74 8.52
C SER A 24 33.22 -5.46 8.51
N TRP A 25 32.64 -4.36 9.00
CA TRP A 25 33.37 -3.21 9.46
C TRP A 25 34.28 -3.72 10.57
N GLN A 26 33.85 -4.21 11.73
CA GLN A 26 34.78 -4.68 12.78
C GLN A 26 35.93 -5.59 12.27
N SER A 27 35.71 -6.50 11.32
CA SER A 27 36.74 -7.31 10.67
C SER A 27 37.58 -6.59 9.60
N LEU A 28 37.03 -5.64 8.82
CA LEU A 28 37.78 -4.73 7.96
C LEU A 28 38.70 -3.82 8.80
N TRP A 29 38.33 -3.53 10.05
CA TRP A 29 39.12 -2.70 10.96
C TRP A 29 40.24 -3.51 11.63
N GLU A 30 40.01 -4.79 11.94
CA GLU A 30 41.08 -5.73 12.33
C GLU A 30 42.01 -6.03 11.15
N SER A 31 41.47 -6.06 9.93
CA SER A 31 42.24 -6.28 8.70
C SER A 31 43.09 -5.07 8.33
N ASP A 32 42.66 -3.83 8.57
CA ASP A 32 43.50 -2.63 8.36
C ASP A 32 44.70 -2.58 9.31
N ASP A 33 44.54 -3.05 10.56
CA ASP A 33 45.66 -3.16 11.49
C ASP A 33 46.63 -4.29 11.06
N LEU A 34 46.14 -5.41 10.51
CA LEU A 34 46.96 -6.53 10.01
C LEU A 34 47.62 -6.26 8.64
N VAL A 35 46.95 -5.61 7.70
CA VAL A 35 47.47 -5.32 6.34
C VAL A 35 48.48 -4.16 6.36
N SER A 36 48.37 -3.25 7.33
CA SER A 36 49.41 -2.23 7.57
C SER A 36 50.74 -2.81 8.08
N SER A 37 50.73 -4.06 8.55
CA SER A 37 51.91 -4.77 9.07
C SER A 37 52.60 -5.65 8.01
N SER A 38 51.94 -5.99 6.90
CA SER A 38 52.43 -7.01 5.95
C SER A 38 52.69 -6.51 4.52
N SER A 39 52.53 -5.21 4.25
CA SER A 39 52.75 -4.62 2.92
C SER A 39 53.88 -3.60 2.90
N SER A 40 55.05 -4.02 3.35
CA SER A 40 56.33 -3.32 3.20
C SER A 40 56.83 -3.38 1.75
N SER A 41 56.17 -2.70 0.82
CA SER A 41 56.76 -2.38 -0.50
C SER A 41 55.97 -1.28 -1.22
N GLY A 42 56.19 -0.01 -0.84
CA GLY A 42 55.48 1.08 -1.52
C GLY A 42 55.64 2.50 -0.96
N ASN A 43 56.86 2.92 -0.63
CA ASN A 43 57.39 4.29 -0.67
C ASN A 43 56.51 5.51 -0.24
N SER A 44 55.55 5.37 0.69
CA SER A 44 54.82 6.52 1.23
C SER A 44 54.96 6.59 2.75
N GLY A 45 55.98 7.33 3.20
CA GLY A 45 56.03 8.15 4.42
C GLY A 45 55.70 7.57 5.81
N ASN A 46 55.13 6.38 5.92
CA ASN A 46 54.80 5.76 7.19
C ASN A 46 56.07 5.12 7.74
N VAL A 47 56.79 5.92 8.53
CA VAL A 47 57.87 5.46 9.38
C VAL A 47 57.31 4.43 10.36
N GLU A 48 57.65 3.18 10.13
CA GLU A 48 57.45 2.08 11.06
C GLU A 48 58.28 2.34 12.32
N THR A 49 57.63 2.31 13.48
CA THR A 49 58.28 2.47 14.80
C THR A 49 59.13 1.22 15.05
N LEU A 50 60.41 1.40 15.36
CA LEU A 50 61.33 0.29 15.59
C LEU A 50 61.16 -0.24 17.01
N SER A 51 61.37 -1.55 17.21
CA SER A 51 61.43 -2.08 18.56
C SER A 51 62.73 -1.64 19.25
N MET A 52 62.74 -1.64 20.58
CA MET A 52 63.94 -1.30 21.36
C MET A 52 65.14 -2.19 21.00
N GLY A 53 64.89 -3.45 20.62
CA GLY A 53 65.91 -4.38 20.12
C GLY A 53 66.53 -3.88 18.82
N ASP A 54 65.69 -3.56 17.84
CA ASP A 54 66.14 -3.08 16.53
C ASP A 54 66.95 -1.76 16.65
N ILE A 55 66.50 -0.84 17.52
CA ILE A 55 67.21 0.41 17.79
C ILE A 55 68.61 0.15 18.38
N SER A 56 68.73 -0.86 19.25
CA SER A 56 70.01 -1.17 19.91
C SER A 56 71.06 -1.72 18.93
N GLU A 57 70.61 -2.46 17.91
CA GLU A 57 71.43 -3.03 16.86
C GLU A 57 71.87 -2.00 15.80
N MET A 58 71.14 -0.89 15.68
CA MET A 58 71.47 0.17 14.73
C MET A 58 72.85 0.81 14.99
N ARG A 59 73.48 1.25 13.89
CA ARG A 59 74.72 2.04 13.95
C ARG A 59 74.41 3.46 14.44
N VAL A 60 75.32 4.05 15.20
CA VAL A 60 75.21 5.42 15.77
C VAL A 60 74.85 6.45 14.69
N ARG A 61 75.45 6.35 13.50
CA ARG A 61 75.18 7.24 12.36
C ARG A 61 73.72 7.19 11.92
N ASP A 62 73.13 5.99 11.89
CA ASP A 62 71.76 5.78 11.43
C ASP A 62 70.76 6.27 12.49
N ILE A 63 71.07 6.06 13.78
CA ILE A 63 70.31 6.62 14.90
C ILE A 63 70.27 8.15 14.82
N LYS A 64 71.43 8.80 14.64
CA LYS A 64 71.51 10.28 14.51
C LYS A 64 70.73 10.79 13.30
N ARG A 65 70.84 10.10 12.16
CA ARG A 65 70.11 10.45 10.93
C ARG A 65 68.59 10.32 11.13
N ARG A 66 68.14 9.31 11.86
CA ARG A 66 66.73 9.06 12.16
C ARG A 66 66.17 10.10 13.13
N LEU A 67 66.87 10.38 14.23
CA LEU A 67 66.54 11.48 15.17
C LEU A 67 66.36 12.82 14.44
N SER A 68 67.31 13.16 13.56
CA SER A 68 67.29 14.43 12.83
C SER A 68 66.14 14.49 11.82
N ARG A 69 65.95 13.44 11.01
CA ARG A 69 64.98 13.46 9.90
C ARG A 69 63.54 13.25 10.35
N GLN A 70 63.31 12.38 11.33
CA GLN A 70 61.97 11.96 11.72
C GLN A 70 61.47 12.70 12.96
N HIS A 71 62.36 13.03 13.89
CA HIS A 71 62.01 13.70 15.14
C HIS A 71 62.46 15.16 15.19
N GLY A 72 63.19 15.64 14.18
CA GLY A 72 63.56 17.05 14.04
C GLY A 72 64.67 17.51 14.98
N TYR A 73 65.46 16.60 15.55
CA TYR A 73 66.58 16.98 16.42
C TYR A 73 67.61 17.82 15.67
N GLY A 74 68.03 18.91 16.30
CA GLY A 74 69.04 19.81 15.76
C GLY A 74 70.41 19.15 15.70
N SER A 75 71.23 19.50 14.70
CA SER A 75 72.61 19.01 14.59
C SER A 75 73.42 19.29 15.86
N ASP A 76 73.14 20.39 16.54
CA ASP A 76 73.82 20.82 17.77
C ASP A 76 73.42 20.04 19.01
N GLU A 77 72.21 19.47 19.04
CA GLU A 77 71.76 18.59 20.12
C GLU A 77 72.33 17.18 19.91
N LEU A 78 72.34 16.73 18.66
CA LEU A 78 72.91 15.45 18.24
C LEU A 78 74.43 15.37 18.41
N SER A 79 75.14 16.49 18.32
CA SER A 79 76.60 16.54 18.53
C SER A 79 76.99 16.47 20.01
N LYS A 80 76.13 16.99 20.91
CA LYS A 80 76.32 16.92 22.36
C LYS A 80 76.19 15.50 22.91
N ILE A 81 75.39 14.66 22.27
CA ILE A 81 75.22 13.26 22.65
C ILE A 81 76.32 12.41 21.98
N LEU A 82 77.37 12.11 22.75
CA LEU A 82 78.52 11.31 22.31
C LEU A 82 78.30 9.80 22.51
N ASP A 83 77.61 9.43 23.59
CA ASP A 83 77.43 8.02 23.95
C ASP A 83 76.30 7.35 23.16
N LYS A 84 76.58 6.16 22.62
CA LYS A 84 75.58 5.34 21.90
C LYS A 84 74.36 5.04 22.79
N ARG A 85 74.57 4.86 24.10
CA ARG A 85 73.52 4.55 25.06
C ARG A 85 72.50 5.70 25.20
N GLU A 86 72.99 6.93 25.29
CA GLU A 86 72.13 8.12 25.38
C GLU A 86 71.34 8.35 24.08
N LEU A 87 71.97 8.12 22.91
CA LEU A 87 71.28 8.18 21.62
C LEU A 87 70.16 7.14 21.48
N ILE A 88 70.41 5.91 21.94
CA ILE A 88 69.39 4.85 21.98
C ILE A 88 68.23 5.27 22.89
N GLN A 89 68.53 5.81 24.07
CA GLN A 89 67.51 6.25 25.02
C GLN A 89 66.67 7.42 24.48
N SER A 90 67.30 8.39 23.82
CA SER A 90 66.59 9.51 23.19
C SER A 90 65.72 9.06 22.02
N LEU A 91 66.22 8.15 21.16
CA LEU A 91 65.41 7.61 20.07
C LEU A 91 64.24 6.78 20.60
N SER A 92 64.48 5.90 21.59
CA SER A 92 63.42 5.05 22.14
C SER A 92 62.33 5.87 22.84
N TYR A 93 62.70 6.95 23.52
CA TYR A 93 61.73 7.87 24.13
C TYR A 93 60.83 8.53 23.09
N GLU A 94 61.40 9.03 21.99
CA GLU A 94 60.62 9.70 20.94
C GLU A 94 59.76 8.73 20.13
N GLU A 95 60.27 7.55 19.81
CA GLU A 95 59.48 6.53 19.12
C GLU A 95 58.32 6.05 19.99
N HIS A 96 58.55 5.83 21.28
CA HIS A 96 57.48 5.49 22.23
C HIS A 96 56.44 6.61 22.38
N LYS A 97 56.87 7.88 22.38
CA LYS A 97 55.95 9.05 22.40
C LYS A 97 55.07 9.10 21.15
N VAL A 98 55.63 8.84 19.96
CA VAL A 98 54.88 8.77 18.70
C VAL A 98 53.91 7.59 18.71
N GLU A 99 54.34 6.44 19.21
CA GLU A 99 53.50 5.26 19.35
C GLU A 99 52.31 5.52 20.29
N GLN A 100 52.56 6.13 21.46
CA GLN A 100 51.51 6.53 22.39
C GLN A 100 50.49 7.47 21.73
N GLN A 101 50.94 8.48 20.98
CA GLN A 101 50.02 9.37 20.25
C GLN A 101 49.20 8.64 19.19
N LYS A 102 49.78 7.67 18.46
CA LYS A 102 49.05 6.83 17.51
C LYS A 102 47.98 6.00 18.24
N ILE A 103 48.33 5.38 19.36
CA ILE A 103 47.40 4.60 20.19
C ILE A 103 46.26 5.49 20.72
N GLU A 104 46.55 6.69 21.21
CA GLU A 104 45.55 7.65 21.68
C GLU A 104 44.61 8.12 20.57
N ARG A 105 45.13 8.42 19.38
CA ARG A 105 44.31 8.76 18.21
C ARG A 105 43.37 7.60 17.85
N LYS A 106 43.88 6.37 17.81
CA LYS A 106 43.07 5.16 17.58
C LYS A 106 42.00 4.99 18.67
N LYS A 107 42.35 5.16 19.95
CA LYS A 107 41.40 5.12 21.08
C LYS A 107 40.30 6.17 20.93
N ARG A 108 40.64 7.41 20.59
CA ARG A 108 39.67 8.50 20.39
C ARG A 108 38.70 8.20 19.24
N ILE A 109 39.20 7.65 18.13
CA ILE A 109 38.37 7.26 16.99
C ILE A 109 37.42 6.11 17.38
N ARG A 110 37.93 5.06 18.05
CA ARG A 110 37.10 3.95 18.56
C ARG A 110 36.03 4.44 19.53
N TRP A 111 36.38 5.34 20.44
CA TRP A 111 35.45 5.91 21.40
C TRP A 111 34.34 6.71 20.72
N LYS A 112 34.68 7.60 19.77
CA LYS A 112 33.67 8.35 18.99
C LYS A 112 32.70 7.43 18.26
N ARG A 113 33.18 6.32 17.70
CA ARG A 113 32.32 5.35 17.01
C ARG A 113 31.45 4.54 17.95
N SER A 114 32.01 4.11 19.09
CA SER A 114 31.23 3.43 20.14
C SER A 114 30.07 4.32 20.62
N ILE A 115 30.30 5.63 20.75
CA ILE A 115 29.24 6.60 21.06
C ILE A 115 28.17 6.63 19.96
N ILE A 116 28.56 6.68 18.69
CA ILE A 116 27.61 6.68 17.55
C ILE A 116 26.75 5.41 17.56
N VAL A 117 27.37 4.24 17.74
CA VAL A 117 26.66 2.95 17.80
C VAL A 117 25.70 2.92 18.98
N ALA A 118 26.14 3.36 20.17
CA ALA A 118 25.28 3.45 21.35
C ALA A 118 24.07 4.37 21.12
N LEU A 119 24.28 5.54 20.48
CA LEU A 119 23.20 6.46 20.11
C LEU A 119 22.19 5.82 19.15
N ILE A 120 22.67 5.07 18.14
CA ILE A 120 21.79 4.34 17.21
C ILE A 120 20.97 3.28 17.96
N CYS A 121 21.60 2.51 18.86
CA CYS A 121 20.88 1.51 19.68
C CYS A 121 19.80 2.16 20.55
N VAL A 122 20.10 3.27 21.23
CA VAL A 122 19.12 4.00 22.04
C VAL A 122 17.97 4.52 21.16
N LEU A 123 18.29 5.09 20.00
CA LEU A 123 17.29 5.60 19.04
C LEU A 123 16.36 4.48 18.56
N VAL A 124 16.89 3.30 18.25
CA VAL A 124 16.10 2.11 17.88
C VAL A 124 15.17 1.66 19.01
N VAL A 125 15.65 1.64 20.25
CA VAL A 125 14.84 1.25 21.42
C VAL A 125 13.69 2.25 21.64
N ILE A 126 13.96 3.55 21.51
CA ILE A 126 12.95 4.62 21.65
C ILE A 126 11.94 4.60 20.48
N LEU A 127 12.40 4.34 19.26
CA LEU A 127 11.54 4.28 18.06
C LEU A 127 10.71 2.99 17.96
N ARG A 128 11.05 1.94 18.71
CA ARG A 128 10.33 0.66 18.66
C ARG A 128 8.81 0.79 18.84
N PRO A 129 8.26 1.47 19.87
CA PRO A 129 6.81 1.65 20.00
C PRO A 129 6.20 2.50 18.88
N LEU A 130 6.95 3.49 18.36
CA LEU A 130 6.50 4.30 17.23
C LEU A 130 6.41 3.46 15.96
N LEU A 131 7.39 2.58 15.73
CA LEU A 131 7.39 1.66 14.60
C LEU A 131 6.30 0.60 14.73
N SER A 132 6.01 0.08 15.92
CA SER A 132 4.89 -0.87 16.10
C SER A 132 3.55 -0.21 15.82
N HIS A 133 3.32 1.01 16.31
CA HIS A 133 2.10 1.75 16.00
C HIS A 133 2.01 2.14 14.53
N ALA A 134 3.10 2.62 13.92
CA ALA A 134 3.13 2.93 12.50
C ALA A 134 2.84 1.67 11.67
N TRP A 135 3.36 0.51 12.07
CA TRP A 135 3.10 -0.77 11.42
C TRP A 135 1.66 -1.25 11.59
N GLU A 136 1.08 -1.11 12.77
CA GLU A 136 -0.34 -1.42 13.01
C GLU A 136 -1.25 -0.56 12.13
N VAL A 137 -1.04 0.76 12.14
CA VAL A 137 -1.78 1.70 11.28
C VAL A 137 -1.55 1.37 9.81
N LEU A 138 -0.31 1.08 9.39
CA LEU A 138 -0.01 0.68 8.03
C LEU A 138 -0.72 -0.63 7.66
N SER A 139 -0.74 -1.62 8.55
CA SER A 139 -1.37 -2.91 8.30
C SER A 139 -2.89 -2.80 8.18
N VAL A 140 -3.53 -2.03 9.06
CA VAL A 140 -4.98 -1.78 9.02
C VAL A 140 -5.32 -0.99 7.75
N ASN A 141 -4.58 0.07 7.45
CA ASN A 141 -4.81 0.87 6.26
C ASN A 141 -4.52 0.07 4.98
N CYS A 142 -3.51 -0.81 5.01
CA CYS A 142 -3.22 -1.73 3.91
C CYS A 142 -4.37 -2.73 3.72
N VAL A 143 -4.88 -3.35 4.78
CA VAL A 143 -6.05 -4.26 4.69
C VAL A 143 -7.26 -3.52 4.12
N VAL A 144 -7.61 -2.36 4.68
CA VAL A 144 -8.73 -1.54 4.20
C VAL A 144 -8.55 -1.13 2.73
N TYR A 145 -7.34 -0.72 2.35
CA TYR A 145 -7.02 -0.36 0.98
C TYR A 145 -7.09 -1.57 0.04
N THR A 146 -6.52 -2.72 0.43
CA THR A 146 -6.56 -3.94 -0.36
C THR A 146 -7.96 -4.50 -0.50
N ASP A 147 -8.78 -4.45 0.54
CA ASP A 147 -10.17 -4.91 0.50
C ASP A 147 -11.02 -3.99 -0.37
N LYS A 148 -10.85 -2.67 -0.26
CA LYS A 148 -11.50 -1.71 -1.16
C LYS A 148 -11.10 -1.95 -2.61
N LYS A 149 -9.80 -2.13 -2.89
CA LYS A 149 -9.30 -2.40 -4.25
C LYS A 149 -9.72 -3.77 -4.76
N ARG A 150 -9.76 -4.78 -3.91
CA ARG A 150 -10.28 -6.11 -4.23
C ARG A 150 -11.76 -6.06 -4.55
N TYR A 151 -12.56 -5.32 -3.79
CA TYR A 151 -13.98 -5.10 -4.08
C TYR A 151 -14.16 -4.36 -5.42
N GLU A 152 -13.43 -3.27 -5.66
CA GLU A 152 -13.45 -2.54 -6.94
C GLU A 152 -13.04 -3.46 -8.11
N PHE A 153 -12.00 -4.28 -7.92
CA PHE A 153 -11.50 -5.22 -8.91
C PHE A 153 -12.50 -6.34 -9.19
N THR A 154 -13.02 -7.01 -8.16
CA THR A 154 -14.03 -8.06 -8.28
C THR A 154 -15.27 -7.51 -8.96
N LYS A 155 -15.75 -6.33 -8.58
CA LYS A 155 -16.90 -5.69 -9.22
C LYS A 155 -16.61 -5.36 -10.70
N CYS A 156 -15.42 -4.84 -11.01
CA CYS A 156 -15.05 -4.53 -12.38
C CYS A 156 -14.85 -5.76 -13.28
N VAL A 157 -14.29 -6.83 -12.74
CA VAL A 157 -14.02 -8.06 -13.47
C VAL A 157 -15.29 -8.89 -13.62
N MET A 158 -16.01 -9.13 -12.52
CA MET A 158 -17.19 -10.00 -12.49
C MET A 158 -18.43 -9.34 -13.08
N GLU A 159 -18.75 -8.10 -12.70
CA GLU A 159 -20.01 -7.46 -13.13
C GLU A 159 -19.90 -6.78 -14.50
N TYR A 160 -18.76 -6.11 -14.77
CA TYR A 160 -18.63 -5.30 -15.98
C TYR A 160 -17.91 -5.98 -17.12
N GLN A 161 -17.16 -7.07 -16.87
CA GLN A 161 -16.29 -7.76 -17.83
C GLN A 161 -15.48 -6.78 -18.72
N SER A 162 -15.08 -5.64 -18.15
CA SER A 162 -14.45 -4.57 -18.92
C SER A 162 -12.94 -4.62 -18.76
N TYR A 163 -12.24 -5.16 -19.77
CA TYR A 163 -10.77 -5.18 -19.80
C TYR A 163 -10.17 -3.77 -19.61
N LYS A 164 -10.83 -2.72 -20.11
CA LYS A 164 -10.39 -1.33 -19.93
C LYS A 164 -10.44 -0.87 -18.48
N GLY A 165 -11.46 -1.29 -17.72
CA GLY A 165 -11.58 -1.01 -16.29
C GLY A 165 -10.52 -1.74 -15.48
N CYS A 166 -10.32 -3.03 -15.76
CA CYS A 166 -9.28 -3.84 -15.14
C CYS A 166 -7.88 -3.25 -15.36
N PHE A 167 -7.56 -2.85 -16.60
CA PHE A 167 -6.31 -2.19 -16.93
C PHE A 167 -6.12 -0.87 -16.17
N GLY A 168 -7.17 -0.06 -16.02
CA GLY A 168 -7.13 1.17 -15.24
C GLY A 168 -6.83 0.95 -13.75
N ILE A 169 -7.47 -0.06 -13.13
CA ILE A 169 -7.23 -0.43 -11.73
C ILE A 169 -5.78 -0.93 -11.55
N PHE A 170 -5.29 -1.77 -12.47
CA PHE A 170 -3.92 -2.26 -12.44
C PHE A 170 -2.90 -1.11 -12.56
N LEU A 171 -3.15 -0.17 -13.48
CA LEU A 171 -2.29 1.00 -13.67
C LEU A 171 -2.26 1.91 -12.43
N MET A 172 -3.40 2.10 -11.76
CA MET A 172 -3.46 2.79 -10.47
C MET A 172 -2.63 2.09 -9.40
N MET A 173 -2.75 0.76 -9.28
CA MET A 173 -1.97 -0.03 -8.32
C MET A 173 -0.47 0.10 -8.57
N ALA A 174 -0.04 0.06 -9.83
CA ALA A 174 1.35 0.24 -10.21
C ALA A 174 1.88 1.64 -9.83
N ILE A 175 1.08 2.70 -10.03
CA ILE A 175 1.47 4.07 -9.65
C ILE A 175 1.55 4.23 -8.13
N ASP A 176 0.63 3.66 -7.38
CA ASP A 176 0.67 3.72 -5.92
C ASP A 176 1.87 2.95 -5.36
N LEU A 177 2.21 1.80 -5.95
CA LEU A 177 3.44 1.07 -5.63
C LEU A 177 4.69 1.90 -5.97
N LEU A 178 4.70 2.58 -7.11
CA LEU A 178 5.80 3.46 -7.52
C LEU A 178 5.95 4.66 -6.57
N LYS A 179 4.84 5.27 -6.12
CA LYS A 179 4.87 6.35 -5.13
C LYS A 179 5.40 5.88 -3.78
N LEU A 180 4.97 4.70 -3.33
CA LEU A 180 5.48 4.09 -2.10
C LEU A 180 6.98 3.82 -2.22
N TRP A 181 7.40 3.22 -3.34
CA TRP A 181 8.80 3.00 -3.66
C TRP A 181 9.60 4.30 -3.61
N LEU A 182 9.14 5.36 -4.27
CA LEU A 182 9.80 6.66 -4.25
C LEU A 182 9.87 7.30 -2.86
N THR A 183 8.85 7.12 -2.03
CA THR A 183 8.85 7.63 -0.66
C THR A 183 9.92 6.92 0.17
N ILE A 184 9.99 5.59 0.07
CA ILE A 184 11.01 4.76 0.73
C ILE A 184 12.40 5.15 0.23
N SER A 185 12.56 5.31 -1.08
CA SER A 185 13.78 5.83 -1.69
C SER A 185 14.11 7.19 -1.08
N VAL A 186 13.26 8.21 -1.14
CA VAL A 186 13.59 9.55 -0.60
C VAL A 186 14.03 9.46 0.86
N LEU A 187 13.35 8.68 1.71
CA LEU A 187 13.76 8.46 3.10
C LEU A 187 15.14 7.78 3.20
N ALA A 188 15.38 6.74 2.41
CA ALA A 188 16.68 6.06 2.37
C ALA A 188 17.81 7.00 1.94
N SER A 189 17.54 7.98 1.07
CA SER A 189 18.56 8.95 0.63
C SER A 189 19.01 9.93 1.72
N TRP A 190 18.22 10.09 2.78
CA TRP A 190 18.59 10.92 3.93
C TRP A 190 19.49 10.16 4.90
N ILE A 191 19.38 8.83 4.92
CA ILE A 191 20.14 7.96 5.82
C ILE A 191 21.45 7.52 5.15
N LEU A 192 21.42 7.27 3.84
CA LEU A 192 22.59 6.80 3.10
C LEU A 192 23.52 7.97 2.74
N SER A 193 24.81 7.80 3.05
CA SER A 193 25.84 8.74 2.65
C SER A 193 25.88 8.92 1.13
N SER A 194 26.20 10.13 0.67
CA SER A 194 26.30 10.45 -0.76
C SER A 194 27.35 9.62 -1.50
N SER A 195 28.33 9.03 -0.80
CA SER A 195 29.37 8.19 -1.39
C SER A 195 28.99 6.71 -1.48
N SER A 196 27.81 6.32 -1.00
CA SER A 196 27.40 4.92 -0.98
C SER A 196 26.94 4.45 -2.35
N ASN A 197 27.50 3.34 -2.85
CA ASN A 197 27.11 2.71 -4.12
C ASN A 197 25.63 2.32 -4.15
N TYR A 198 25.03 2.02 -2.99
CA TYR A 198 23.61 1.69 -2.88
C TYR A 198 22.70 2.84 -3.34
N ARG A 199 23.15 4.09 -3.22
CA ARG A 199 22.41 5.27 -3.70
C ARG A 199 22.29 5.29 -5.23
N THR A 200 23.23 4.71 -5.95
CA THR A 200 23.19 4.67 -7.42
C THR A 200 22.15 3.67 -7.92
N TYR A 201 21.98 2.53 -7.22
CA TYR A 201 21.06 1.47 -7.64
C TYR A 201 19.62 1.66 -7.16
N LEU A 202 19.43 2.20 -5.96
CA LEU A 202 18.08 2.41 -5.40
C LEU A 202 17.34 3.60 -6.03
N PHE A 203 18.04 4.43 -6.80
CA PHE A 203 17.52 5.69 -7.33
C PHE A 203 17.90 5.87 -8.78
N PRO A 204 17.12 5.33 -9.74
CA PRO A 204 17.14 5.80 -11.12
C PRO A 204 16.49 7.19 -11.24
N MET A 205 16.67 8.05 -10.23
CA MET A 205 16.20 9.43 -10.26
C MET A 205 17.35 10.33 -10.71
N PRO A 206 17.14 11.15 -11.75
CA PRO A 206 18.12 12.15 -12.11
C PRO A 206 18.30 13.09 -10.92
N SER A 207 19.53 13.18 -10.39
CA SER A 207 19.85 14.20 -9.41
C SER A 207 19.97 15.54 -10.14
N LEU A 208 19.02 16.43 -9.89
CA LEU A 208 19.05 17.81 -10.39
C LEU A 208 19.28 18.72 -9.18
N PRO A 209 20.54 18.84 -8.71
CA PRO A 209 20.85 19.73 -7.60
C PRO A 209 20.72 21.18 -8.08
N ILE A 210 19.67 21.87 -7.64
CA ILE A 210 19.63 23.32 -7.76
C ILE A 210 20.44 23.88 -6.60
N ARG A 211 21.48 24.65 -6.92
CA ARG A 211 22.35 25.34 -5.96
C ARG A 211 21.98 26.82 -5.97
N PRO A 212 21.08 27.30 -5.09
CA PRO A 212 20.61 28.68 -5.13
C PRO A 212 21.75 29.69 -4.99
N ALA A 213 22.77 29.36 -4.18
CA ALA A 213 23.97 30.16 -4.02
C ALA A 213 24.75 30.34 -5.34
N GLN A 214 24.83 29.29 -6.17
CA GLN A 214 25.47 29.40 -7.49
C GLN A 214 24.61 30.19 -8.47
N MET A 215 23.28 30.05 -8.44
CA MET A 215 22.39 30.84 -9.30
C MET A 215 22.46 32.33 -8.95
N LEU A 216 22.50 32.66 -7.65
CA LEU A 216 22.60 34.04 -7.18
C LEU A 216 24.00 34.62 -7.41
N ALA A 217 25.06 33.82 -7.21
CA ALA A 217 26.43 34.21 -7.55
C ALA A 217 26.60 34.45 -9.06
N ALA A 218 26.02 33.59 -9.91
CA ALA A 218 26.02 33.76 -11.36
C ALA A 218 25.24 35.01 -11.78
N ALA A 219 24.06 35.27 -11.19
CA ALA A 219 23.28 36.48 -11.44
C ALA A 219 24.00 37.76 -11.01
N SER A 220 24.82 37.69 -9.94
CA SER A 220 25.62 38.82 -9.46
C SER A 220 26.95 39.03 -10.21
N GLY A 221 27.27 38.22 -11.23
CA GLY A 221 28.55 38.28 -11.95
C GLY A 221 29.76 37.69 -11.19
N ASN A 222 29.54 37.12 -9.99
CA ASN A 222 30.57 36.56 -9.12
C ASN A 222 30.53 35.01 -9.07
N ALA A 223 30.42 34.37 -10.23
CA ALA A 223 30.22 32.91 -10.35
C ALA A 223 31.30 32.04 -9.65
N GLY A 224 32.50 32.58 -9.38
CA GLY A 224 33.58 31.86 -8.70
C GLY A 224 33.60 31.92 -7.16
N LYS A 225 32.74 32.74 -6.52
CA LYS A 225 32.81 33.02 -5.07
C LYS A 225 31.54 32.66 -4.29
N ALA A 226 30.88 31.56 -4.63
CA ALA A 226 29.69 31.10 -3.88
C ALA A 226 29.98 30.68 -2.41
N GLY A 227 31.25 30.71 -1.99
CA GLY A 227 31.66 30.36 -0.64
C GLY A 227 31.35 28.89 -0.28
N PRO A 228 31.51 28.50 0.99
CA PRO A 228 31.22 27.15 1.47
C PRO A 228 29.72 26.75 1.35
N LEU A 229 28.84 27.71 1.08
CA LEU A 229 27.42 27.48 0.80
C LEU A 229 27.17 26.97 -0.63
N GLY A 230 28.14 27.12 -1.55
CA GLY A 230 28.04 26.67 -2.94
C GLY A 230 27.94 25.15 -3.11
N ASP A 231 28.31 24.38 -2.07
CA ASP A 231 28.24 22.91 -2.06
C ASP A 231 26.88 22.38 -1.59
N TYR A 232 26.04 23.23 -0.98
CA TYR A 232 24.69 22.86 -0.58
C TYR A 232 23.73 23.05 -1.76
N GLY A 233 23.30 21.93 -2.35
CA GLY A 233 22.27 21.88 -3.39
C GLY A 233 20.98 21.23 -2.89
N ILE A 234 19.84 21.84 -3.19
CA ILE A 234 18.53 21.21 -2.98
C ILE A 234 18.26 20.33 -4.20
N ASN A 235 18.06 19.03 -3.99
CA ASN A 235 17.73 18.12 -5.08
C ASN A 235 16.23 18.19 -5.38
N VAL A 236 15.86 18.86 -6.47
CA VAL A 236 14.45 19.00 -6.89
C VAL A 236 13.95 17.83 -7.72
N GLY A 237 14.84 16.92 -8.15
CA GLY A 237 14.49 15.74 -8.95
C GLY A 237 13.32 14.94 -8.35
N PRO A 238 13.40 14.50 -7.08
CA PRO A 238 12.30 13.79 -6.44
C PRO A 238 10.99 14.58 -6.36
N MET A 239 11.06 15.91 -6.19
CA MET A 239 9.86 16.75 -6.17
C MET A 239 9.16 16.78 -7.53
N VAL A 240 9.92 16.97 -8.61
CA VAL A 240 9.38 17.01 -9.97
C VAL A 240 8.73 15.67 -10.34
N VAL A 241 9.38 14.55 -10.01
CA VAL A 241 8.81 13.23 -10.29
C VAL A 241 7.59 12.92 -9.42
N THR A 242 7.60 13.32 -8.15
CA THR A 242 6.43 13.19 -7.27
C THR A 242 5.26 13.99 -7.82
N TRP A 243 5.51 15.22 -8.30
CA TRP A 243 4.51 16.05 -8.97
C TRP A 243 3.99 15.39 -10.24
N ALA A 244 4.88 14.86 -11.09
CA ALA A 244 4.50 14.16 -12.33
C ALA A 244 3.63 12.92 -12.05
N LEU A 245 3.96 12.13 -11.02
CA LEU A 245 3.16 10.97 -10.63
C LEU A 245 1.80 11.36 -10.04
N ARG A 246 1.73 12.47 -9.30
CA ARG A 246 0.46 13.02 -8.81
C ARG A 246 -0.42 13.45 -9.98
N PHE A 247 0.15 14.12 -10.97
CA PHE A 247 -0.56 14.52 -12.19
C PHE A 247 -1.04 13.29 -12.98
N LEU A 248 -0.17 12.30 -13.19
CA LEU A 248 -0.51 11.07 -13.91
C LEU A 248 -1.61 10.29 -13.18
N HIS A 249 -1.54 10.19 -11.86
CA HIS A 249 -2.58 9.59 -11.03
C HIS A 249 -3.93 10.27 -11.25
N GLY A 250 -4.00 11.61 -11.16
CA GLY A 250 -5.24 12.35 -11.39
C GLY A 250 -5.81 12.17 -12.80
N LYS A 251 -4.95 12.07 -13.82
CA LYS A 251 -5.39 11.78 -15.20
C LYS A 251 -5.97 10.37 -15.34
N ILE A 252 -5.34 9.38 -14.71
CA ILE A 252 -5.82 7.99 -14.73
C ILE A 252 -7.12 7.85 -13.95
N GLU A 253 -7.25 8.55 -12.82
CA GLU A 253 -8.48 8.61 -12.04
C GLU A 253 -9.64 9.19 -12.85
N SER A 254 -9.43 10.34 -13.50
CA SER A 254 -10.42 10.96 -14.39
C SER A 254 -10.81 10.05 -15.56
N TRP A 255 -9.84 9.33 -16.13
CA TRP A 255 -10.09 8.38 -17.21
C TRP A 255 -10.86 7.15 -16.72
N MET A 256 -10.46 6.58 -15.59
CA MET A 256 -11.09 5.43 -14.95
C MET A 256 -12.53 5.76 -14.52
N GLY A 257 -12.76 6.93 -13.94
CA GLY A 257 -14.10 7.42 -13.60
C GLY A 257 -15.01 7.48 -14.83
N ARG A 258 -14.52 8.00 -15.95
CA ARG A 258 -15.27 8.01 -17.23
C ARG A 258 -15.56 6.60 -17.75
N VAL A 259 -14.64 5.65 -17.59
CA VAL A 259 -14.83 4.25 -17.99
C VAL A 259 -15.86 3.56 -17.10
N LEU A 260 -15.77 3.71 -15.77
CA LEU A 260 -16.72 3.13 -14.81
C LEU A 260 -18.13 3.69 -15.02
N VAL A 261 -18.29 5.00 -15.20
CA VAL A 261 -19.60 5.62 -15.46
C VAL A 261 -20.23 5.05 -16.73
N LYS A 262 -19.45 4.86 -17.80
CA LYS A 262 -19.93 4.22 -19.04
C LYS A 262 -20.32 2.76 -18.82
N ALA A 263 -19.54 2.00 -18.06
CA ALA A 263 -19.83 0.60 -17.74
C ALA A 263 -21.10 0.47 -16.90
N HIS A 264 -21.24 1.27 -15.85
CA HIS A 264 -22.43 1.32 -15.00
C HIS A 264 -23.69 1.73 -15.78
N LYS A 265 -23.59 2.71 -16.69
CA LYS A 265 -24.71 3.09 -17.57
C LYS A 265 -25.11 1.95 -18.52
N ARG A 266 -24.16 1.13 -18.99
CA ARG A 266 -24.46 -0.06 -19.81
C ARG A 266 -25.16 -1.14 -18.98
N GLN A 267 -24.65 -1.45 -17.79
CA GLN A 267 -25.25 -2.41 -16.87
C GLN A 267 -26.69 -2.01 -16.51
N ARG A 268 -26.94 -0.75 -16.14
CA ARG A 268 -28.32 -0.25 -15.87
C ARG A 268 -29.24 -0.41 -17.08
N LYS A 269 -28.74 -0.20 -18.29
CA LYS A 269 -29.53 -0.41 -19.53
C LYS A 269 -29.83 -1.90 -19.76
N GLU A 270 -28.88 -2.79 -19.49
CA GLU A 270 -29.06 -4.24 -19.61
C GLU A 270 -30.04 -4.78 -18.58
N VAL A 271 -29.94 -4.36 -17.31
CA VAL A 271 -30.89 -4.70 -16.25
C VAL A 271 -32.30 -4.25 -16.62
N ARG A 272 -32.47 -3.02 -17.12
CA ARG A 272 -33.78 -2.53 -17.60
C ARG A 272 -34.32 -3.34 -18.78
N ARG A 273 -33.46 -3.76 -19.72
CA ARG A 273 -33.86 -4.62 -20.85
C ARG A 273 -34.22 -6.03 -20.39
N ALA A 274 -33.48 -6.60 -19.44
CA ALA A 274 -33.75 -7.91 -18.87
C ALA A 274 -35.06 -7.91 -18.06
N ALA A 275 -35.31 -6.88 -17.25
CA ALA A 275 -36.58 -6.69 -16.53
C ALA A 275 -37.77 -6.63 -17.49
N LYS A 276 -37.69 -5.80 -18.54
CA LYS A 276 -38.74 -5.73 -19.59
C LYS A 276 -38.95 -7.07 -20.31
N LYS A 277 -37.89 -7.86 -20.53
CA LYS A 277 -38.01 -9.20 -21.13
C LYS A 277 -38.71 -10.17 -20.18
N LYS A 278 -38.39 -10.16 -18.88
CA LYS A 278 -39.04 -10.98 -17.86
C LYS A 278 -40.53 -10.63 -17.70
N GLU A 279 -40.84 -9.34 -17.64
CA GLU A 279 -42.22 -8.84 -17.58
C GLU A 279 -43.02 -9.29 -18.81
N LYS A 280 -42.48 -9.12 -20.03
CA LYS A 280 -43.12 -9.59 -21.26
C LYS A 280 -43.25 -11.12 -21.33
N GLN A 281 -42.32 -11.88 -20.73
CA GLN A 281 -42.43 -13.34 -20.62
C GLN A 281 -43.53 -13.73 -19.64
N GLN A 282 -43.61 -13.06 -18.50
CA GLN A 282 -44.64 -13.29 -17.49
C GLN A 282 -46.03 -12.93 -18.03
N GLU A 283 -46.17 -11.81 -18.72
CA GLU A 283 -47.41 -11.40 -19.40
C GLU A 283 -47.85 -12.43 -20.44
N LYS A 284 -46.91 -12.98 -21.22
CA LYS A 284 -47.21 -14.07 -22.17
C LYS A 284 -47.69 -15.34 -21.47
N MET A 285 -47.04 -15.74 -20.37
CA MET A 285 -47.47 -16.93 -19.61
C MET A 285 -48.87 -16.75 -19.02
N VAL A 286 -49.15 -15.58 -18.42
CA VAL A 286 -50.48 -15.24 -17.90
C VAL A 286 -51.52 -15.22 -19.01
N ALA A 287 -51.22 -14.61 -20.15
CA ALA A 287 -52.13 -14.59 -21.31
C ALA A 287 -52.39 -15.99 -21.90
N GLU A 288 -51.39 -16.89 -21.86
CA GLU A 288 -51.57 -18.27 -22.27
C GLU A 288 -52.40 -19.08 -21.27
N GLU A 289 -52.18 -18.89 -19.96
CA GLU A 289 -52.98 -19.49 -18.91
C GLU A 289 -54.44 -19.01 -18.96
N GLU A 290 -54.67 -17.72 -19.15
CA GLU A 290 -56.02 -17.17 -19.31
C GLU A 290 -56.73 -17.74 -20.55
N LYS A 291 -56.00 -17.87 -21.68
CA LYS A 291 -56.53 -18.53 -22.89
C LYS A 291 -56.87 -20.01 -22.64
N LYS A 292 -56.04 -20.73 -21.87
CA LYS A 292 -56.30 -22.13 -21.49
C LYS A 292 -57.52 -22.23 -20.56
N ALA A 293 -57.62 -21.38 -19.54
CA ALA A 293 -58.76 -21.31 -18.63
C ALA A 293 -60.06 -20.97 -19.37
N ARG A 294 -60.02 -20.00 -20.29
CA ARG A 294 -61.18 -19.63 -21.12
C ARG A 294 -61.63 -20.77 -22.03
N LYS A 295 -60.70 -21.55 -22.59
CA LYS A 295 -61.03 -22.75 -23.38
C LYS A 295 -61.63 -23.85 -22.51
N ALA A 296 -61.09 -24.09 -21.31
CA ALA A 296 -61.62 -25.06 -20.35
C ALA A 296 -63.05 -24.68 -19.91
N GLY A 297 -63.28 -23.41 -19.56
CA GLY A 297 -64.60 -22.90 -19.20
C GLY A 297 -65.62 -23.02 -20.34
N ARG A 298 -65.21 -22.74 -21.59
CA ARG A 298 -66.07 -22.97 -22.77
C ARG A 298 -66.43 -24.44 -22.97
N LYS A 299 -65.50 -25.37 -22.72
CA LYS A 299 -65.76 -26.81 -22.79
C LYS A 299 -66.71 -27.27 -21.68
N ALA A 300 -66.48 -26.85 -20.44
CA ALA A 300 -67.35 -27.15 -19.31
C ALA A 300 -68.79 -26.65 -19.54
N ARG A 301 -68.94 -25.42 -20.05
CA ARG A 301 -70.25 -24.85 -20.35
C ARG A 301 -70.97 -25.56 -21.51
N ARG A 302 -70.23 -26.08 -22.50
CA ARG A 302 -70.81 -26.92 -23.57
C ARG A 302 -71.24 -28.29 -23.04
N ALA A 303 -70.44 -28.91 -22.17
CA ALA A 303 -70.78 -30.18 -21.55
C ALA A 303 -72.02 -30.06 -20.64
N ALA A 304 -72.11 -29.00 -19.82
CA ALA A 304 -73.28 -28.73 -18.99
C ALA A 304 -74.56 -28.57 -19.83
N ARG A 305 -74.50 -27.79 -20.93
CA ARG A 305 -75.64 -27.64 -21.84
C ARG A 305 -76.04 -28.94 -22.55
N ALA A 306 -75.09 -29.80 -22.88
CA ALA A 306 -75.39 -31.10 -23.46
C ALA A 306 -76.09 -32.01 -22.44
N ALA A 307 -75.62 -32.03 -21.19
CA ALA A 307 -76.27 -32.77 -20.11
C ALA A 307 -77.68 -32.25 -19.78
N GLU A 308 -77.88 -30.93 -19.78
CA GLU A 308 -79.20 -30.30 -19.62
C GLU A 308 -80.15 -30.69 -20.77
N ALA A 309 -79.66 -30.74 -22.01
CA ALA A 309 -80.45 -31.16 -23.16
C ALA A 309 -80.85 -32.65 -23.07
N GLU A 310 -79.94 -33.53 -22.65
CA GLU A 310 -80.24 -34.95 -22.40
C GLU A 310 -81.30 -35.12 -21.30
N GLN A 311 -81.25 -34.32 -20.24
CA GLN A 311 -82.27 -34.34 -19.20
C GLN A 311 -83.64 -33.85 -19.69
N GLN A 312 -83.69 -32.80 -20.52
CA GLN A 312 -84.94 -32.33 -21.11
C GLN A 312 -85.54 -33.37 -22.05
N GLN A 313 -84.71 -34.05 -22.83
CA GLN A 313 -85.15 -35.10 -23.75
C GLN A 313 -85.72 -36.30 -22.98
N ASN A 314 -85.06 -36.74 -21.90
CA ASN A 314 -85.62 -37.76 -21.01
C ASN A 314 -86.93 -37.32 -20.32
N GLN A 315 -87.07 -36.05 -19.94
CA GLN A 315 -88.33 -35.55 -19.37
C GLN A 315 -89.45 -35.44 -20.40
N GLN A 316 -89.13 -35.26 -21.69
CA GLN A 316 -90.11 -35.20 -22.76
C GLN A 316 -90.64 -36.60 -23.11
N ASP A 317 -89.77 -37.62 -23.12
CA ASP A 317 -90.17 -39.04 -23.24
C ASP A 317 -90.99 -39.54 -22.04
N THR A 318 -90.93 -38.87 -20.88
CA THR A 318 -91.74 -39.22 -19.70
C THR A 318 -93.05 -38.42 -19.62
N LYS A 319 -93.32 -37.50 -20.55
CA LYS A 319 -94.54 -36.65 -20.57
C LYS A 319 -95.50 -36.95 -21.72
N GLU A 320 -95.31 -38.07 -22.42
CA GLU A 320 -96.29 -38.65 -23.35
C GLU A 320 -97.35 -39.52 -22.62
N ASP A 321 -97.85 -39.09 -21.45
CA ASP A 321 -99.09 -39.64 -20.87
C ASP A 321 -99.64 -38.70 -19.78
N ASP A 322 -100.13 -37.51 -20.16
CA ASP A 322 -101.33 -36.93 -19.54
C ASP A 322 -101.65 -35.56 -20.15
N ASN A 323 -102.78 -35.54 -20.85
CA ASN A 323 -103.35 -34.39 -21.52
C ASN A 323 -104.52 -33.89 -20.68
N HIS A 324 -104.40 -32.74 -20.02
CA HIS A 324 -105.58 -32.01 -19.55
C HIS A 324 -105.32 -30.49 -19.48
N PRO A 325 -106.22 -29.64 -20.03
CA PRO A 325 -106.07 -28.19 -20.03
C PRO A 325 -106.86 -27.55 -18.88
N HIS A 326 -106.33 -26.48 -18.28
CA HIS A 326 -107.14 -25.51 -17.55
C HIS A 326 -106.55 -24.10 -17.66
N PRO A 327 -107.39 -23.04 -17.70
CA PRO A 327 -107.00 -21.69 -18.07
C PRO A 327 -106.91 -20.73 -16.86
N ASP A 328 -106.46 -19.52 -17.20
CA ASP A 328 -106.75 -18.21 -16.59
C ASP A 328 -105.99 -17.71 -15.35
N ASP A 329 -105.80 -16.38 -15.41
CA ASP A 329 -105.62 -15.36 -14.36
C ASP A 329 -104.21 -14.87 -13.93
N ASP A 330 -103.92 -13.65 -14.41
CA ASP A 330 -103.70 -12.39 -13.67
C ASP A 330 -102.47 -12.12 -12.77
N ASP A 331 -101.91 -10.92 -13.06
CA ASP A 331 -101.46 -9.85 -12.15
C ASP A 331 -100.14 -9.89 -11.33
N ASN A 332 -99.36 -8.82 -11.59
CA ASN A 332 -98.72 -7.87 -10.67
C ASN A 332 -97.36 -8.10 -9.96
N ASN A 333 -96.66 -6.95 -9.89
CA ASN A 333 -95.64 -6.47 -8.92
C ASN A 333 -94.18 -6.94 -9.04
N THR A 334 -93.22 -6.07 -9.41
CA THR A 334 -92.52 -5.02 -8.60
C THR A 334 -91.75 -5.56 -7.40
N THR A 335 -90.45 -5.20 -7.33
CA THR A 335 -89.66 -4.75 -6.14
C THR A 335 -88.27 -5.41 -6.01
N THR A 336 -87.26 -4.62 -6.41
CA THR A 336 -86.04 -4.21 -5.66
C THR A 336 -85.58 -5.04 -4.46
N THR A 337 -84.30 -5.44 -4.45
CA THR A 337 -83.36 -5.56 -3.30
C THR A 337 -82.09 -6.31 -3.77
N THR A 338 -80.85 -6.10 -3.35
CA THR A 338 -80.18 -5.11 -2.51
C THR A 338 -78.67 -5.27 -2.76
N THR A 339 -78.01 -4.16 -3.05
CA THR A 339 -76.56 -4.00 -2.96
C THR A 339 -76.15 -4.20 -1.50
N THR A 340 -75.35 -5.22 -1.18
CA THR A 340 -74.76 -5.34 0.15
C THR A 340 -73.24 -5.29 0.05
N ASN A 341 -72.76 -4.06 0.22
CA ASN A 341 -71.41 -3.70 0.60
C ASN A 341 -71.14 -4.31 1.99
N THR A 342 -70.12 -5.17 2.14
CA THR A 342 -69.67 -5.63 3.47
C THR A 342 -68.16 -5.48 3.58
N GLN A 343 -67.80 -4.35 4.16
CA GLN A 343 -66.55 -4.08 4.86
C GLN A 343 -66.51 -4.90 6.15
N PRO A 344 -65.34 -5.41 6.59
CA PRO A 344 -65.11 -5.61 8.01
C PRO A 344 -63.96 -4.73 8.49
N ALA A 345 -64.29 -3.83 9.41
CA ALA A 345 -63.37 -3.24 10.36
C ALA A 345 -63.68 -3.78 11.76
N ASN A 346 -62.66 -3.76 12.62
CA ASN A 346 -62.63 -4.08 14.05
C ASN A 346 -62.48 -5.55 14.47
N GLY A 347 -61.22 -5.89 14.81
CA GLY A 347 -60.81 -5.81 16.21
C GLY A 347 -61.05 -7.05 17.06
N THR A 348 -60.02 -7.88 17.22
CA THR A 348 -59.84 -8.69 18.42
C THR A 348 -58.35 -8.80 18.73
N THR A 349 -57.98 -8.07 19.77
CA THR A 349 -56.73 -8.11 20.55
C THR A 349 -56.71 -9.36 21.42
N ILE A 350 -55.79 -10.31 21.22
CA ILE A 350 -55.20 -11.18 22.26
C ILE A 350 -53.77 -11.64 21.78
N PRO A 351 -52.86 -12.10 22.66
CA PRO A 351 -51.61 -11.43 22.97
C PRO A 351 -50.38 -12.04 22.28
N MET A 352 -49.29 -11.27 22.28
CA MET A 352 -47.95 -11.74 21.95
C MET A 352 -47.56 -12.97 22.77
N THR A 353 -47.23 -14.05 22.06
CA THR A 353 -46.15 -14.95 22.49
C THR A 353 -45.05 -14.91 21.44
N THR A 354 -44.03 -14.12 21.75
CA THR A 354 -42.73 -14.12 21.07
C THR A 354 -42.09 -15.51 21.17
N LYS A 355 -42.08 -16.24 20.05
CA LYS A 355 -41.02 -17.22 19.77
C LYS A 355 -40.17 -16.69 18.63
N THR A 356 -39.04 -16.13 19.04
CA THR A 356 -37.91 -15.72 18.21
C THR A 356 -37.40 -16.94 17.44
N PHE A 357 -37.75 -17.06 16.16
CA PHE A 357 -37.00 -17.85 15.19
C PHE A 357 -36.43 -16.87 14.17
N ALA A 358 -35.13 -16.59 14.31
CA ALA A 358 -34.37 -15.79 13.38
C ALA A 358 -34.21 -16.57 12.07
N ALA A 359 -35.16 -16.40 11.14
CA ALA A 359 -34.94 -16.68 9.73
C ALA A 359 -34.29 -15.43 9.11
N ALA A 360 -32.97 -15.51 8.93
CA ALA A 360 -32.17 -14.52 8.22
C ALA A 360 -32.76 -14.30 6.83
N THR A 361 -33.50 -13.19 6.68
CA THR A 361 -33.94 -12.69 5.39
C THR A 361 -32.85 -11.73 4.93
N ASP A 362 -32.04 -12.16 3.96
CA ASP A 362 -31.14 -11.31 3.19
C ASP A 362 -31.96 -10.28 2.41
N GLN A 363 -32.40 -9.22 3.08
CA GLN A 363 -32.79 -7.98 2.43
C GLN A 363 -31.54 -7.10 2.35
N PRO A 364 -31.05 -6.76 1.14
CA PRO A 364 -30.05 -5.71 1.02
C PRO A 364 -30.66 -4.39 1.54
N PRO A 365 -29.88 -3.57 2.27
CA PRO A 365 -30.39 -2.33 2.84
C PRO A 365 -30.96 -1.42 1.73
N PRO A 366 -32.03 -0.66 2.01
CA PRO A 366 -32.53 0.33 1.09
C PRO A 366 -31.42 1.35 0.84
N TYR A 367 -31.00 1.45 -0.43
CA TYR A 367 -30.13 2.51 -0.88
C TYR A 367 -30.84 3.84 -0.61
N SER A 368 -30.35 4.60 0.36
CA SER A 368 -30.67 6.01 0.51
C SER A 368 -30.21 6.72 -0.77
N GLU A 369 -31.17 7.13 -1.60
CA GLU A 369 -30.95 8.10 -2.66
C GLU A 369 -30.46 9.40 -2.02
N THR A 370 -29.14 9.58 -1.99
CA THR A 370 -28.55 10.91 -1.83
C THR A 370 -28.90 11.70 -3.08
N SER A 371 -29.96 12.50 -2.94
CA SER A 371 -30.31 13.64 -3.78
C SER A 371 -29.06 14.35 -4.28
N GLY A 372 -28.93 14.45 -5.60
CA GLY A 372 -27.89 15.19 -6.26
C GLY A 372 -27.93 16.66 -5.84
N MET A 373 -26.81 17.14 -5.32
CA MET A 373 -26.46 18.55 -5.38
C MET A 373 -25.78 18.74 -6.74
N ASP A 374 -26.50 19.42 -7.65
CA ASP A 374 -25.91 20.01 -8.83
C ASP A 374 -24.97 21.12 -8.35
N GLU A 375 -23.67 20.84 -8.37
CA GLU A 375 -22.64 21.87 -8.21
C GLU A 375 -22.23 22.30 -9.62
N LEU A 376 -22.63 23.52 -9.96
CA LEU A 376 -22.11 24.31 -11.07
C LEU A 376 -20.63 24.62 -10.79
N ASP A 377 -19.73 24.10 -11.61
CA ASP A 377 -18.57 24.80 -12.18
C ASP A 377 -17.86 23.95 -13.26
#